data_AF-A0A7J3DSN1-F1
#
_entry.id   AF-A0A7J3DSN1-F1
#
_cell.length_a   1.000
_cell.length_b   1.000
_cell.length_c   1.000
_cell.angle_alpha   90.00
_cell.angle_beta   90.00
_cell.angle_gamma   90.00
#
_symmetry.space_group_name_H-M   'P 1'
#
loop_
_entity.id
_entity.type
_entity.pdbx_description
1 polymer ?
#
loop_
_entity_poly.entity_id
_entity_poly.type
_entity_poly.pdbx_seq_one_letter_code
_entity_poly.pdbx_strand_id
1 'polypeptide(L)'
;MTMAIVGIEWIIIIVLIVIFLIWGPSKIPELARSLGRAKKEFEKAVKEAEEVKERALSSVDVQALKNDAEMLIDVAKKLGIPTEGRTKAEIYNDVMAKLGKNA
;
A
#
# COMPACT_ATOMS: atom_id res chain seq x y z
N MET A 1 28.43 28.81 -23.94
CA MET A 1 27.51 28.12 -23.00
C MET A 1 27.66 26.60 -23.05
N THR A 2 27.94 25.99 -24.21
CA THR A 2 28.17 24.54 -24.35
C THR A 2 29.41 24.01 -23.62
N MET A 3 30.51 24.78 -23.53
CA MET A 3 31.73 24.35 -22.80
C MET A 3 31.56 24.20 -21.27
N ALA A 4 30.58 24.86 -20.65
CA ALA A 4 30.35 24.76 -19.21
C ALA A 4 29.69 23.44 -18.81
N ILE A 5 28.83 22.90 -19.68
CA ILE A 5 28.16 21.61 -19.48
C ILE A 5 29.19 20.47 -19.53
N VAL A 6 30.13 20.56 -20.49
CA VAL A 6 31.25 19.61 -20.65
C VAL A 6 32.10 19.48 -19.38
N GLY A 7 32.27 20.56 -18.60
CA GLY A 7 33.06 20.52 -17.36
C GLY A 7 32.35 19.84 -16.18
N ILE A 8 31.03 19.98 -16.06
CA ILE A 8 30.25 19.44 -14.93
C ILE A 8 30.15 17.92 -15.00
N GLU A 9 30.04 17.37 -16.20
CA GLU A 9 29.94 15.92 -16.43
C GLU A 9 31.19 15.19 -15.89
N TRP A 10 32.39 15.73 -16.16
CA TRP A 10 33.64 15.18 -15.63
C TRP A 10 33.73 15.27 -14.10
N ILE A 11 33.24 16.36 -13.51
CA ILE A 11 33.20 16.51 -12.04
C ILE A 11 32.30 15.43 -11.43
N ILE A 12 31.11 15.20 -12.00
CA ILE A 12 30.19 14.16 -11.54
C ILE A 12 30.85 12.78 -11.64
N ILE A 13 31.51 12.48 -12.75
CA ILE A 13 32.21 11.19 -12.96
C ILE A 13 33.32 11.01 -11.91
N ILE A 14 34.16 12.02 -11.67
CA ILE A 14 35.24 11.95 -10.68
C ILE A 14 34.66 11.73 -9.28
N VAL A 15 33.60 12.45 -8.91
CA VAL A 15 32.95 12.29 -7.60
C VAL A 15 32.40 10.87 -7.45
N LEU A 16 31.74 10.33 -8.48
CA LEU A 16 31.24 8.95 -8.46
C LEU A 16 32.39 7.95 -8.28
N ILE A 17 33.49 8.11 -9.02
CA ILE A 17 34.67 7.24 -8.90
C ILE A 17 35.25 7.29 -7.48
N VAL A 18 35.37 8.47 -6.87
CA VAL A 18 35.87 8.61 -5.49
C VAL A 18 34.95 7.88 -4.50
N ILE A 19 33.63 8.06 -4.63
CA ILE A 19 32.65 7.33 -3.80
C ILE A 19 32.81 5.81 -4.01
N PHE A 20 32.94 5.36 -5.26
CA PHE A 20 33.16 3.95 -5.58
C PHE A 20 34.47 3.39 -5.06
N LEU A 21 35.55 4.17 -4.98
CA LEU A 21 36.82 3.72 -4.44
C LEU A 21 36.76 3.55 -2.91
N ILE A 22 36.09 4.47 -2.22
CA ILE A 22 35.91 4.41 -0.76
C ILE A 22 35.02 3.23 -0.37
N TRP A 23 33.92 3.03 -1.09
CA TRP A 23 32.96 1.95 -0.80
C TRP A 23 33.25 0.62 -1.50
N GLY A 24 34.04 0.64 -2.56
CA GLY A 24 34.27 -0.49 -3.44
C GLY A 24 33.08 -0.77 -4.39
N PRO A 25 33.34 -1.41 -5.54
CA PRO A 25 32.29 -1.76 -6.51
C PRO A 25 31.27 -2.77 -5.96
N SER A 26 31.63 -3.52 -4.92
CA SER A 26 30.78 -4.53 -4.27
C SER A 26 29.59 -3.93 -3.51
N LYS A 27 29.57 -2.63 -3.21
CA LYS A 27 28.46 -2.02 -2.47
C LYS A 27 27.19 -1.87 -3.30
N ILE A 28 27.28 -1.64 -4.59
CA ILE A 28 26.09 -1.59 -5.47
C ILE A 28 25.31 -2.92 -5.49
N PRO A 29 25.93 -4.09 -5.75
CA PRO A 29 25.20 -5.35 -5.74
C PRO A 29 24.67 -5.70 -4.33
N GLU A 30 25.38 -5.31 -3.27
CA GLU A 30 24.90 -5.49 -1.88
C GLU A 30 23.65 -4.66 -1.59
N LEU A 31 23.65 -3.36 -1.95
CA LEU A 31 22.50 -2.47 -1.83
C LEU A 31 21.31 -2.98 -2.65
N ALA A 32 21.54 -3.35 -3.92
CA ALA A 32 20.48 -3.89 -4.77
C ALA A 32 19.85 -5.17 -4.18
N ARG A 33 20.67 -6.08 -3.62
CA ARG A 33 20.16 -7.29 -2.94
C ARG A 33 19.37 -6.93 -1.68
N SER A 34 19.86 -6.00 -0.87
CA SER A 34 19.16 -5.58 0.36
C SER A 34 17.81 -4.93 0.07
N LEU A 35 17.77 -4.03 -0.92
CA LEU A 35 16.55 -3.36 -1.36
C LEU A 35 15.57 -4.35 -2.01
N GLY A 36 16.07 -5.30 -2.81
CA GLY A 36 15.25 -6.35 -3.39
C GLY A 36 14.61 -7.25 -2.34
N ARG A 37 15.35 -7.61 -1.27
CA ARG A 37 14.79 -8.35 -0.14
C ARG A 37 13.74 -7.52 0.62
N ALA A 38 14.05 -6.25 0.92
CA ALA A 38 13.11 -5.36 1.58
C ALA A 38 11.80 -5.18 0.79
N LYS A 39 11.89 -4.97 -0.52
CA LYS A 39 10.72 -4.90 -1.42
C LYS A 39 9.91 -6.19 -1.38
N LYS A 40 10.56 -7.36 -1.44
CA LYS A 40 9.87 -8.65 -1.39
C LYS A 40 9.12 -8.86 -0.08
N GLU A 41 9.76 -8.59 1.06
CA GLU A 41 9.10 -8.72 2.36
C GLU A 41 7.98 -7.69 2.54
N PHE A 42 8.13 -6.47 2.02
CA PHE A 42 7.07 -5.48 2.00
C PHE A 42 5.86 -5.93 1.19
N GLU A 43 6.07 -6.41 -0.04
CA GLU A 43 4.99 -6.94 -0.89
C GLU A 43 4.26 -8.13 -0.23
N LYS A 44 5.03 -9.02 0.41
CA LYS A 44 4.46 -10.13 1.17
C LYS A 44 3.61 -9.64 2.34
N ALA A 45 4.11 -8.70 3.13
CA ALA A 45 3.37 -8.13 4.25
C ALA A 45 2.10 -7.40 3.81
N VAL A 46 2.15 -6.65 2.70
CA VAL A 46 0.96 -6.01 2.11
C VAL A 46 -0.07 -7.06 1.69
N LYS A 47 0.36 -8.12 0.98
CA LYS A 47 -0.54 -9.19 0.56
C LYS A 47 -1.17 -9.93 1.75
N GLU A 48 -0.36 -10.24 2.77
CA GLU A 48 -0.87 -10.86 4.00
C GLU A 48 -1.87 -9.94 4.72
N ALA A 49 -1.62 -8.63 4.75
CA ALA A 49 -2.56 -7.66 5.32
C ALA A 49 -3.88 -7.58 4.53
N GLU A 50 -3.82 -7.65 3.20
CA GLU A 50 -5.01 -7.74 2.35
C GLU A 50 -5.79 -9.03 2.59
N GLU A 51 -5.11 -10.18 2.67
CA GLU A 51 -5.75 -11.47 2.98
C GLU A 51 -6.38 -11.48 4.38
N VAL A 52 -5.74 -10.88 5.38
CA VAL A 52 -6.30 -10.74 6.74
C VAL A 52 -7.53 -9.84 6.72
N LYS A 53 -7.48 -8.72 5.99
CA LYS A 53 -8.62 -7.84 5.79
C LYS A 53 -9.77 -8.59 5.12
N GLU A 54 -9.52 -9.35 4.05
CA GLU A 54 -10.53 -10.14 3.36
C GLU A 54 -11.14 -11.24 4.24
N ARG A 55 -10.33 -11.93 5.05
CA ARG A 55 -10.82 -12.92 6.03
C ARG A 55 -11.66 -12.28 7.13
N ALA A 56 -11.25 -11.12 7.65
CA ALA A 56 -12.02 -10.38 8.65
C ALA A 56 -13.36 -9.87 8.10
N LEU A 57 -13.40 -9.52 6.81
CA LEU A 57 -14.61 -9.07 6.13
C LEU A 57 -15.56 -10.24 5.78
N SER A 58 -15.01 -11.40 5.41
CA SER A 58 -15.82 -12.59 5.09
C SER A 58 -16.45 -13.24 6.33
N SER A 59 -15.82 -13.12 7.50
CA SER A 59 -16.37 -13.58 8.79
C SER A 59 -17.42 -12.64 9.40
N VAL A 60 -17.65 -11.46 8.82
CA VAL A 60 -18.77 -10.59 9.22
C VAL A 60 -20.08 -11.28 8.87
N ASP A 61 -20.89 -11.53 9.90
CA ASP A 61 -22.24 -12.05 9.76
C ASP A 61 -23.15 -10.95 9.17
N VAL A 62 -23.50 -11.14 7.89
CA VAL A 62 -24.36 -10.25 7.12
C VAL A 62 -25.76 -10.14 7.72
N GLN A 63 -26.22 -11.20 8.40
CA GLN A 63 -27.54 -11.23 9.01
C GLN A 63 -27.60 -10.32 10.25
N ALA A 64 -26.50 -10.22 11.00
CA ALA A 64 -26.38 -9.28 12.12
C ALA A 64 -26.39 -7.81 11.65
N LEU A 65 -25.79 -7.51 10.49
CA LEU A 65 -25.78 -6.15 9.90
C LEU A 65 -27.17 -5.64 9.48
N LYS A 66 -28.09 -6.54 9.12
CA LYS A 66 -29.48 -6.15 8.80
C LYS A 66 -30.28 -5.72 10.03
N ASN A 67 -29.97 -6.33 11.19
CA ASN A 67 -30.77 -6.20 12.40
C ASN A 67 -30.21 -5.11 13.35
N ASP A 68 -28.90 -4.86 13.29
CA ASP A 68 -28.22 -3.87 14.13
C ASP A 68 -27.73 -2.68 13.28
N ALA A 69 -28.46 -1.57 13.39
CA ALA A 69 -28.14 -0.34 12.68
C ALA A 69 -26.84 0.32 13.17
N GLU A 70 -26.46 0.10 14.43
CA GLU A 70 -25.25 0.69 15.02
C GLU A 70 -24.01 -0.08 14.55
N MET A 71 -24.10 -1.41 14.49
CA MET A 71 -23.07 -2.28 13.91
C MET A 71 -22.87 -2.00 12.42
N LEU A 72 -23.95 -1.75 11.67
CA LEU A 72 -23.88 -1.37 10.26
C LEU A 72 -23.11 -0.05 10.04
N ILE A 73 -23.34 0.93 10.91
CA ILE A 73 -22.65 2.24 10.85
C ILE A 73 -21.16 2.10 11.22
N ASP A 74 -20.82 1.29 12.22
CA ASP A 74 -19.42 1.04 12.60
C ASP A 74 -18.63 0.35 11.47
N VAL A 75 -19.23 -0.67 10.84
CA VAL A 75 -18.63 -1.35 9.68
C VAL A 75 -18.50 -0.39 8.49
N ALA A 76 -19.52 0.42 8.20
CA ALA A 76 -19.45 1.43 7.14
C ALA A 76 -18.32 2.45 7.38
N LYS A 77 -18.15 2.95 8.61
CA LYS A 77 -17.04 3.86 8.98
C LYS A 77 -15.67 3.20 8.82
N LYS A 78 -15.51 1.96 9.28
CA LYS A 78 -14.27 1.18 9.10
C LYS A 78 -13.94 0.91 7.63
N LEU A 79 -14.97 0.78 6.80
CA LEU A 79 -14.86 0.62 5.35
C LEU A 79 -14.69 1.96 4.60
N GLY A 80 -14.71 3.11 5.30
CA GLY A 80 -14.62 4.43 4.69
C GLY A 80 -15.82 4.78 3.81
N ILE A 81 -17.00 4.25 4.13
CA ILE A 81 -18.26 4.54 3.44
C ILE A 81 -18.93 5.72 4.17
N PRO A 82 -19.32 6.80 3.47
CA PRO A 82 -20.01 7.94 4.09
C PRO A 82 -21.39 7.52 4.61
N THR A 83 -21.64 7.78 5.91
CA THR A 83 -22.87 7.37 6.61
C THR A 83 -23.87 8.51 6.85
N GLU A 84 -23.46 9.76 6.64
CA GLU A 84 -24.26 10.95 6.95
C GLU A 84 -25.26 11.27 5.84
N GLY A 85 -26.53 11.47 6.21
CA GLY A 85 -27.60 11.83 5.25
C GLY A 85 -28.07 10.69 4.33
N ARG A 86 -27.63 9.45 4.55
CA ARG A 86 -27.97 8.29 3.73
C ARG A 86 -28.97 7.37 4.40
N THR A 87 -29.75 6.64 3.59
CA THR A 87 -30.71 5.67 4.12
C THR A 87 -30.00 4.40 4.59
N LYS A 88 -30.57 3.70 5.60
CA LYS A 88 -30.00 2.44 6.09
C LYS A 88 -29.85 1.39 4.98
N ALA A 89 -30.80 1.37 4.04
CA ALA A 89 -30.78 0.45 2.90
C ALA A 89 -29.63 0.76 1.92
N GLU A 90 -29.34 2.04 1.65
CA GLU A 90 -28.19 2.44 0.83
C GLU A 90 -26.86 2.08 1.49
N ILE A 91 -26.72 2.37 2.79
CA ILE A 91 -25.51 2.03 3.55
C ILE A 91 -25.30 0.51 3.55
N TYR A 92 -26.37 -0.25 3.75
CA TYR A 92 -26.33 -1.71 3.68
C TYR A 92 -25.86 -2.20 2.30
N ASN A 93 -26.45 -1.72 1.21
CA ASN A 93 -26.07 -2.14 -0.13
C ASN A 93 -24.61 -1.80 -0.47
N ASP A 94 -24.12 -0.62 -0.05
CA ASP A 94 -22.73 -0.22 -0.29
C ASP A 94 -21.73 -1.04 0.54
N VAL A 95 -22.09 -1.37 1.78
CA VAL A 95 -21.31 -2.28 2.62
C VAL A 95 -21.26 -3.66 1.96
N MET A 96 -22.39 -4.19 1.51
CA MET A 96 -22.46 -5.50 0.85
C MET A 96 -21.66 -5.54 -0.46
N ALA A 97 -21.73 -4.49 -1.27
CA ALA A 97 -20.97 -4.36 -2.51
C ALA A 97 -19.46 -4.33 -2.25
N LYS A 98 -19.02 -3.64 -1.19
CA LYS A 98 -17.59 -3.55 -0.81
C LYS A 98 -17.06 -4.81 -0.12
N LEU A 99 -17.96 -5.60 0.48
CA LEU A 99 -17.67 -6.93 1.02
C LEU A 99 -17.68 -8.04 -0.05
N GLY A 100 -18.08 -7.73 -1.29
CA GLY A 100 -18.20 -8.72 -2.36
C GLY A 100 -19.30 -9.77 -2.14
N LYS A 101 -20.14 -9.60 -1.11
CA LYS A 101 -21.27 -10.48 -0.79
C LYS A 101 -22.53 -9.95 -1.49
N ASN A 102 -22.52 -9.89 -2.82
CA ASN A 102 -23.74 -9.62 -3.58
C ASN A 102 -24.55 -10.93 -3.66
N ALA A 103 -25.50 -11.10 -2.74
CA ALA A 103 -26.53 -12.13 -2.81
C ALA A 103 -27.83 -11.51 -3.35
#